data_AF-A0A964QUM8-F1
#
_entry.id   AF-A0A964QUM8-F1
#
_cell.length_a   1.000
_cell.length_b   1.000
_cell.length_c   1.000
_cell.angle_alpha   90.00
_cell.angle_beta   90.00
_cell.angle_gamma   90.00
#
_symmetry.space_group_name_H-M   'P 1'
#
loop_
_entity.id
_entity.type
_entity.pdbx_description
1 polymer ?
#
loop_
_entity_poly.entity_id
_entity_poly.type
_entity_poly.pdbx_seq_one_letter_code
_entity_poly.pdbx_strand_id
1 'polypeptide(L)'
;PVTEDYNQLIIEAGFGLGEAIVSGQVTPDSYVVEKEPRKILDINISTQDRGLYRASTGGNEWRDIPEPQASSQVLTESQILDLSEIILTIERHYGFPCDIEWAYEAGRFYILQSRPITTLKNTKTVDNNHTKLGPISDYTRLFQFPTLPYLLNDMLLRNYTHLKCVFLFKDNVWISYLLNEVISQTLENGLAMFSDAKLFKKWSDEFEAYKEKAEKYFIDIIKQKELSKKDIEKFVELGCKCHYFYIKTEFFYTDKVYKESKKNPIVEKHVRRFEDIKNNGRAFLNKMALEQDSYFMKVIFILSKQFNLPVTTLLQYDMQELIDLFEGKKVSQEILNSRLSAYICIADGEKSTTITGKIAEEAYNNFFASVDKNSIELNGVIANKGKVTGRVKMMFYGFNNFHSVGQLMNEMKEGDILVAETTSPEIMPACRKAGAILTNEGGLLSHAAIVSREMNIPCIIALGNLDRILKDGDMVEVDGDRGVVTILKKNQ
;
A
#
# COMPACT_ATOMS: atom_id res chain seq x y z
N PRO A 1 -6.24 -29.20 0.65
CA PRO A 1 -5.91 -29.84 -0.65
C PRO A 1 -7.10 -29.93 -1.63
N VAL A 2 -8.28 -30.38 -1.17
CA VAL A 2 -9.47 -30.54 -2.05
C VAL A 2 -10.21 -29.23 -2.30
N THR A 3 -10.33 -28.37 -1.28
CA THR A 3 -11.00 -27.05 -1.36
C THR A 3 -10.11 -25.95 -1.91
N GLU A 4 -8.80 -26.19 -2.03
CA GLU A 4 -7.77 -25.21 -2.42
C GLU A 4 -7.78 -23.91 -1.59
N ASP A 5 -8.41 -23.90 -0.41
CA ASP A 5 -8.43 -22.74 0.49
C ASP A 5 -7.10 -22.62 1.26
N TYR A 6 -6.34 -21.56 0.96
CA TYR A 6 -5.04 -21.29 1.58
C TYR A 6 -5.15 -20.81 3.03
N ASN A 7 -6.33 -20.34 3.45
CA ASN A 7 -6.61 -19.99 4.84
C ASN A 7 -7.03 -21.22 5.67
N GLN A 8 -7.10 -22.40 5.06
CA GLN A 8 -7.41 -23.64 5.76
C GLN A 8 -6.15 -24.51 5.92
N LEU A 9 -5.98 -25.00 7.13
CA LEU A 9 -5.06 -26.05 7.49
C LEU A 9 -5.86 -27.32 7.79
N ILE A 10 -5.43 -28.45 7.23
CA ILE A 10 -6.01 -29.76 7.55
C ILE A 10 -4.97 -30.57 8.31
N ILE A 11 -5.36 -31.10 9.46
CA ILE A 11 -4.55 -31.99 10.29
C ILE A 11 -5.24 -33.35 10.30
N GLU A 12 -4.53 -34.38 9.84
CA GLU A 12 -4.97 -35.77 9.95
C GLU A 12 -4.19 -36.48 11.06
N ALA A 13 -4.89 -37.19 11.94
CA ALA A 13 -4.28 -37.83 13.10
C ALA A 13 -4.79 -39.26 13.31
N GLY A 14 -3.89 -40.18 13.64
CA GLY A 14 -4.22 -41.56 13.94
C GLY A 14 -3.29 -42.15 15.00
N PHE A 15 -3.72 -43.25 15.61
CA PHE A 15 -2.93 -43.94 16.63
C PHE A 15 -1.80 -44.78 16.02
N GLY A 16 -0.63 -44.77 16.66
CA GLY A 16 0.54 -45.52 16.20
C GLY A 16 1.39 -44.74 15.20
N LEU A 17 2.10 -45.48 14.34
CA LEU A 17 3.02 -44.92 13.35
C LEU A 17 2.26 -44.29 12.18
N GLY A 18 2.64 -43.07 11.79
CA GLY A 18 2.02 -42.31 10.69
C GLY A 18 2.07 -42.99 9.32
N GLU A 19 2.96 -43.98 9.13
CA GLU A 19 3.02 -44.81 7.91
C GLU A 19 1.67 -45.45 7.57
N ALA A 20 0.86 -45.82 8.58
CA ALA A 20 -0.48 -46.38 8.38
C ALA A 20 -1.45 -45.39 7.73
N ILE A 21 -1.29 -44.08 7.99
CA ILE A 21 -2.10 -43.01 7.41
C ILE A 21 -1.61 -42.71 5.99
N VAL A 22 -0.31 -42.51 5.83
CA VAL A 22 0.31 -42.16 4.53
C VAL A 22 0.07 -43.26 3.48
N SER A 23 0.06 -44.53 3.91
CA SER A 23 -0.26 -45.68 3.04
C SER A 23 -1.76 -45.93 2.84
N GLY A 24 -2.65 -45.16 3.50
CA GLY A 24 -4.11 -45.30 3.41
C GLY A 24 -4.66 -46.56 4.06
N GLN A 25 -3.95 -47.15 5.03
CA GLN A 25 -4.32 -48.40 5.69
C GLN A 25 -5.19 -48.19 6.95
N VAL A 26 -5.26 -46.95 7.44
CA VAL A 26 -6.13 -46.48 8.52
C VAL A 26 -6.81 -45.18 8.08
N THR A 27 -8.10 -45.03 8.40
CA THR A 27 -8.82 -43.76 8.25
C THR A 27 -8.55 -42.89 9.48
N PRO A 28 -7.86 -41.74 9.35
CA PRO A 28 -7.53 -40.90 10.49
C PRO A 28 -8.73 -40.06 10.93
N ASP A 29 -8.60 -39.42 12.09
CA ASP A 29 -9.36 -38.21 12.39
C ASP A 29 -8.93 -37.09 11.45
N SER A 30 -9.85 -36.17 11.13
CA SER A 30 -9.56 -34.98 10.35
C SER A 30 -10.01 -33.72 11.10
N TYR A 31 -9.10 -32.77 11.25
CA TYR A 31 -9.35 -31.48 11.89
C TYR A 31 -9.09 -30.36 10.88
N VAL A 32 -10.06 -29.45 10.73
CA VAL A 32 -9.93 -28.28 9.86
C VAL A 32 -9.74 -27.04 10.73
N VAL A 33 -8.67 -26.30 10.48
CA VAL A 33 -8.32 -25.08 11.22
C VAL A 33 -8.22 -23.91 10.26
N GLU A 34 -8.94 -22.83 10.53
CA GLU A 34 -8.74 -21.53 9.90
C GLU A 34 -7.44 -20.93 10.41
N LYS A 35 -6.57 -20.44 9.52
CA LYS A 35 -5.26 -19.89 9.88
C LYS A 35 -5.41 -18.48 10.46
N GLU A 36 -6.27 -17.66 9.86
CA GLU A 36 -6.55 -16.29 10.30
C GLU A 36 -8.05 -15.93 10.19
N PRO A 37 -8.75 -15.66 11.31
CA PRO A 37 -8.27 -15.81 12.69
C PRO A 37 -8.09 -17.29 13.05
N ARG A 38 -7.05 -17.61 13.83
CA ARG A 38 -6.74 -19.00 14.18
C ARG A 38 -7.88 -19.68 14.96
N LYS A 39 -8.62 -20.59 14.32
CA LYS A 39 -9.83 -21.21 14.88
C LYS A 39 -10.09 -22.60 14.31
N ILE A 40 -10.50 -23.55 15.14
CA ILE A 40 -11.00 -24.86 14.68
C ILE A 40 -12.36 -24.66 14.00
N LEU A 41 -12.45 -25.04 12.73
CA LEU A 41 -13.67 -24.96 11.93
C LEU A 41 -14.49 -26.26 12.00
N ASP A 42 -13.81 -27.41 11.95
CA ASP A 42 -14.45 -28.71 11.91
C ASP A 42 -13.59 -29.80 12.57
N ILE A 43 -14.26 -30.80 13.15
CA ILE A 43 -13.65 -31.98 13.78
C ILE A 43 -14.44 -33.21 13.30
N ASN A 44 -13.77 -34.09 12.56
CA ASN A 44 -14.33 -35.35 12.11
C ASN A 44 -13.53 -36.52 12.72
N ILE A 45 -14.22 -37.34 13.53
CA ILE A 45 -13.61 -38.44 14.27
C ILE A 45 -13.92 -39.75 13.55
N SER A 46 -12.88 -40.55 13.29
CA SER A 46 -13.00 -41.86 12.65
C SER A 46 -12.69 -42.98 13.63
N THR A 47 -13.44 -44.07 13.59
CA THR A 47 -13.10 -45.28 14.36
C THR A 47 -11.84 -45.94 13.78
N GLN A 48 -10.86 -46.21 14.65
CA GLN A 48 -9.56 -46.78 14.30
C GLN A 48 -9.36 -48.12 15.04
N ASP A 49 -9.84 -49.22 14.46
CA ASP A 49 -9.83 -50.55 15.11
C ASP A 49 -8.42 -51.15 15.30
N ARG A 50 -7.42 -50.60 14.61
CA ARG A 50 -6.03 -51.06 14.66
C ARG A 50 -5.05 -49.93 14.37
N GLY A 51 -3.84 -50.03 14.92
CA GLY A 51 -2.72 -49.14 14.64
C GLY A 51 -1.46 -49.91 14.30
N LEU A 52 -0.52 -49.26 13.60
CA LEU A 52 0.78 -49.83 13.28
C LEU A 52 1.79 -49.41 14.35
N TYR A 53 2.52 -50.36 14.92
CA TYR A 53 3.48 -50.13 16.00
C TYR A 53 4.81 -50.80 15.70
N ARG A 54 5.89 -50.32 16.31
CA ARG A 54 7.19 -50.97 16.22
C ARG A 54 7.18 -52.31 16.99
N ALA A 55 7.56 -53.39 16.33
CA ALA A 55 7.69 -54.71 16.93
C ALA A 55 8.97 -54.79 17.78
N SER A 56 8.93 -55.57 18.87
CA SER A 56 10.08 -55.77 19.75
C SER A 56 11.25 -56.51 19.08
N THR A 57 10.95 -57.31 18.05
CA THR A 57 11.90 -58.11 17.28
C THR A 57 12.49 -57.36 16.07
N GLY A 58 12.09 -56.11 15.85
CA GLY A 58 12.42 -55.33 14.66
C GLY A 58 11.31 -55.40 13.59
N GLY A 59 11.15 -54.32 12.83
CA GLY A 59 10.02 -54.13 11.92
C GLY A 59 8.78 -53.54 12.60
N ASN A 60 7.66 -53.55 11.88
CA ASN A 60 6.37 -53.02 12.32
C ASN A 60 5.34 -54.15 12.44
N GLU A 61 4.42 -54.03 13.39
CA GLU A 61 3.31 -54.96 13.62
C GLU A 61 1.99 -54.21 13.81
N TRP A 62 0.90 -54.82 13.36
CA TRP A 62 -0.44 -54.33 13.61
C TRP A 62 -0.91 -54.76 15.00
N ARG A 63 -1.55 -53.83 15.72
CA ARG A 63 -2.21 -54.12 16.99
C ARG A 63 -3.62 -53.58 16.98
N ASP A 64 -4.55 -54.35 17.52
CA ASP A 64 -5.93 -53.92 17.71
C ASP A 64 -5.99 -52.82 18.76
N ILE A 65 -6.81 -51.80 18.50
CA ILE A 65 -7.09 -50.71 19.44
C ILE A 65 -8.45 -51.02 20.06
N PRO A 66 -8.53 -51.25 21.38
CA PRO A 66 -9.80 -51.59 22.01
C PRO A 66 -10.70 -50.35 22.18
N GLU A 67 -12.01 -50.56 22.25
CA GLU A 67 -12.94 -49.52 22.69
C GLU A 67 -12.73 -49.17 24.17
N PRO A 68 -12.95 -47.91 24.59
CA PRO A 68 -13.47 -46.79 23.81
C PRO A 68 -12.40 -46.04 22.99
N GLN A 69 -11.14 -46.46 23.06
CA GLN A 69 -10.02 -45.74 22.46
C GLN A 69 -10.12 -45.70 20.94
N ALA A 70 -10.56 -46.80 20.31
CA ALA A 70 -10.73 -46.88 18.87
C ALA A 70 -11.64 -45.78 18.31
N SER A 71 -12.70 -45.41 19.05
CA SER A 71 -13.66 -44.37 18.65
C SER A 71 -13.42 -43.02 19.36
N SER A 72 -12.29 -42.83 20.04
CA SER A 72 -11.95 -41.59 20.73
C SER A 72 -11.14 -40.65 19.84
N GLN A 73 -11.38 -39.35 19.98
CA GLN A 73 -10.61 -38.31 19.30
C GLN A 73 -9.11 -38.39 19.64
N VAL A 74 -8.25 -38.38 18.62
CA VAL A 74 -6.79 -38.58 18.78
C VAL A 74 -6.11 -37.36 19.41
N LEU A 75 -6.40 -36.15 18.93
CA LEU A 75 -5.84 -34.90 19.44
C LEU A 75 -6.89 -34.07 20.16
N THR A 76 -6.55 -33.53 21.33
CA THR A 76 -7.38 -32.51 21.98
C THR A 76 -7.39 -31.20 21.19
N GLU A 77 -8.40 -30.35 21.39
CA GLU A 77 -8.47 -29.03 20.73
C GLU A 77 -7.22 -28.15 20.98
N SER A 78 -6.66 -28.19 22.20
CA SER A 78 -5.42 -27.47 22.51
C SER A 78 -4.26 -27.98 21.66
N GLN A 79 -4.13 -29.31 21.53
CA GLN A 79 -3.08 -29.92 20.73
C GLN A 79 -3.23 -29.62 19.23
N ILE A 80 -4.47 -29.56 18.73
CA ILE A 80 -4.76 -29.15 17.35
C ILE A 80 -4.26 -27.72 17.11
N LEU A 81 -4.55 -26.80 18.03
CA LEU A 81 -4.10 -25.40 17.92
C LEU A 81 -2.58 -25.27 18.09
N ASP A 82 -1.97 -26.00 19.02
CA ASP A 82 -0.51 -25.99 19.23
C ASP A 82 0.24 -26.51 17.99
N LEU A 83 -0.23 -27.63 17.42
CA LEU A 83 0.33 -28.18 16.19
C LEU A 83 0.12 -27.22 15.01
N SER A 84 -1.05 -26.57 14.92
CA SER A 84 -1.31 -25.59 13.87
C SER A 84 -0.30 -24.43 13.89
N GLU A 85 0.13 -23.95 15.07
CA GLU A 85 1.15 -22.90 15.17
C GLU A 85 2.52 -23.36 14.67
N ILE A 86 2.90 -24.60 14.99
CA ILE A 86 4.15 -25.19 14.51
C ILE A 86 4.11 -25.27 12.98
N ILE A 87 3.02 -25.76 12.42
CA ILE A 87 2.84 -25.87 10.96
C ILE A 87 2.86 -24.48 10.30
N LEU A 88 2.16 -23.49 10.85
CA LEU A 88 2.17 -22.12 10.33
C LEU A 88 3.55 -21.48 10.40
N THR A 89 4.35 -21.81 11.42
CA THR A 89 5.74 -21.37 11.51
C THR A 89 6.60 -21.97 10.41
N ILE A 90 6.39 -23.25 10.08
CA ILE A 90 7.10 -23.94 8.99
C ILE A 90 6.67 -23.40 7.63
N GLU A 91 5.36 -23.22 7.41
CA GLU A 91 4.81 -22.64 6.19
C GLU A 91 5.32 -21.20 5.96
N ARG A 92 5.36 -20.38 7.02
CA ARG A 92 5.97 -19.04 6.98
C ARG A 92 7.47 -19.07 6.68
N HIS A 93 8.19 -20.04 7.25
CA HIS A 93 9.62 -20.21 7.00
C HIS A 93 9.93 -20.51 5.54
N TYR A 94 9.15 -21.41 4.92
CA TYR A 94 9.35 -21.82 3.53
C TYR A 94 8.67 -20.91 2.50
N GLY A 95 7.62 -20.17 2.89
CA GLY A 95 6.89 -19.25 2.02
C GLY A 95 5.99 -19.95 0.98
N PHE A 96 5.65 -21.23 1.19
CA PHE A 96 4.72 -21.99 0.35
C PHE A 96 3.97 -23.05 1.18
N PRO A 97 2.77 -23.50 0.75
CA PRO A 97 2.03 -24.56 1.43
C PRO A 97 2.87 -25.84 1.51
N CYS A 98 2.94 -26.41 2.71
CA CYS A 98 3.72 -27.60 2.99
C CYS A 98 2.82 -28.79 3.32
N ASP A 99 3.19 -29.96 2.80
CA ASP A 99 2.77 -31.26 3.29
C ASP A 99 3.78 -31.67 4.37
N ILE A 100 3.29 -31.95 5.58
CA ILE A 100 4.11 -32.11 6.78
C ILE A 100 3.73 -33.39 7.50
N GLU A 101 4.70 -34.28 7.64
CA GLU A 101 4.57 -35.45 8.51
C GLU A 101 5.08 -35.10 9.91
N TRP A 102 4.31 -35.49 10.91
CA TRP A 102 4.60 -35.19 12.32
C TRP A 102 4.29 -36.40 13.20
N ALA A 103 4.84 -36.39 14.41
CA ALA A 103 4.52 -37.36 15.46
C ALA A 103 4.36 -36.65 16.80
N TYR A 104 3.56 -37.24 17.69
CA TYR A 104 3.40 -36.76 19.06
C TYR A 104 3.87 -37.85 20.02
N GLU A 105 4.91 -37.54 20.80
CA GLU A 105 5.47 -38.46 21.78
C GLU A 105 5.83 -37.69 23.06
N ALA A 106 5.50 -38.28 24.22
CA ALA A 106 5.85 -37.76 25.54
C ALA A 106 5.53 -36.27 25.74
N GLY A 107 4.37 -35.82 25.26
CA GLY A 107 3.91 -34.44 25.44
C GLY A 107 4.39 -33.45 24.38
N ARG A 108 5.05 -33.90 23.31
CA ARG A 108 5.72 -33.01 22.35
C ARG A 108 5.49 -33.42 20.90
N PHE A 109 5.28 -32.43 20.04
CA PHE A 109 5.25 -32.61 18.60
C PHE A 109 6.66 -32.63 18.02
N TYR A 110 6.88 -33.56 17.09
CA TYR A 110 8.09 -33.69 16.28
C TYR A 110 7.71 -33.61 14.80
N ILE A 111 8.51 -32.92 14.01
CA ILE A 111 8.35 -32.85 12.56
C ILE A 111 9.29 -33.88 11.94
N LEU A 112 8.73 -34.82 11.19
CA LEU A 112 9.46 -35.94 10.60
C LEU A 112 9.87 -35.63 9.16
N GLN A 113 8.94 -35.06 8.38
CA GLN A 113 9.20 -34.56 7.03
C GLN A 113 8.40 -33.29 6.76
N SER A 114 8.92 -32.47 5.85
CA SER A 114 8.20 -31.35 5.26
C SER A 114 8.58 -31.26 3.79
N ARG A 115 7.58 -31.15 2.93
CA ARG A 115 7.76 -31.02 1.49
C ARG A 115 6.71 -30.06 0.91
N PRO A 116 6.98 -29.38 -0.21
CA PRO A 116 5.98 -28.54 -0.86
C PRO A 116 4.77 -29.37 -1.33
N ILE A 117 3.55 -28.83 -1.20
CA ILE A 117 2.37 -29.40 -1.87
C ILE A 117 2.43 -29.02 -3.35
N THR A 118 2.72 -29.99 -4.22
CA THR A 118 2.85 -29.76 -5.68
C THR A 118 1.58 -30.09 -6.46
N THR A 119 0.58 -30.70 -5.82
CA THR A 119 -0.70 -31.14 -6.43
C THR A 119 -1.80 -30.08 -6.35
N LEU A 120 -1.66 -29.08 -5.48
CA LEU A 120 -2.39 -27.83 -5.65
C LEU A 120 -2.05 -27.33 -7.06
N LYS A 121 -3.05 -27.17 -7.93
CA LYS A 121 -2.80 -26.72 -9.29
C LYS A 121 -1.92 -25.49 -9.22
N ASN A 122 -0.77 -25.59 -9.89
CA ASN A 122 0.25 -24.56 -9.96
C ASN A 122 -0.34 -23.27 -10.52
N THR A 123 -0.80 -22.43 -9.60
CA THR A 123 -0.92 -20.99 -9.73
C THR A 123 -0.53 -20.41 -8.36
N LYS A 124 0.75 -20.50 -7.96
CA LYS A 124 1.70 -19.39 -8.14
C LYS A 124 2.08 -19.19 -9.64
N THR A 125 1.22 -18.72 -10.54
CA THR A 125 0.83 -17.32 -10.59
C THR A 125 0.47 -16.84 -9.20
N VAL A 126 1.33 -16.01 -8.61
CA VAL A 126 0.82 -14.90 -7.80
C VAL A 126 -0.46 -14.50 -8.51
N ASP A 127 -1.61 -14.61 -7.84
CA ASP A 127 -2.90 -14.56 -8.51
C ASP A 127 -2.78 -13.59 -9.67
N ASN A 128 -2.79 -14.12 -10.89
CA ASN A 128 -2.47 -13.27 -12.04
C ASN A 128 -3.60 -12.23 -12.20
N ASN A 129 -4.60 -12.21 -11.32
CA ASN A 129 -5.56 -11.13 -11.15
C ASN A 129 -5.18 -10.13 -10.03
N HIS A 130 -4.41 -10.50 -8.99
CA HIS A 130 -3.94 -9.56 -7.95
C HIS A 130 -2.51 -9.04 -8.17
N THR A 131 -1.68 -9.65 -9.03
CA THR A 131 -0.44 -9.02 -9.54
C THR A 131 -0.59 -8.37 -10.90
N LYS A 132 -1.65 -8.70 -11.67
CA LYS A 132 -1.93 -7.94 -12.89
C LYS A 132 -2.64 -6.66 -12.48
N LEU A 133 -1.84 -5.63 -12.43
CA LEU A 133 -2.34 -4.29 -12.64
C LEU A 133 -3.04 -4.26 -14.01
N GLY A 134 -4.22 -3.67 -14.07
CA GLY A 134 -4.88 -3.36 -15.33
C GLY A 134 -4.03 -2.41 -16.18
N PRO A 135 -4.44 -2.13 -17.42
CA PRO A 135 -3.77 -1.10 -18.21
C PRO A 135 -3.81 0.23 -17.44
N ILE A 136 -2.71 0.97 -17.47
CA ILE A 136 -2.56 2.25 -16.76
C ILE A 136 -3.66 3.28 -17.09
N SER A 137 -4.33 3.14 -18.25
CA SER A 137 -5.50 3.93 -18.64
C SER A 137 -6.68 3.81 -17.68
N ASP A 138 -6.77 2.71 -16.93
CA ASP A 138 -7.84 2.45 -15.96
C ASP A 138 -7.59 3.17 -14.63
N TYR A 139 -6.46 3.86 -14.52
CA TYR A 139 -6.00 4.49 -13.29
C TYR A 139 -5.82 6.00 -13.47
N THR A 140 -6.18 6.74 -12.44
CA THR A 140 -5.81 8.14 -12.26
C THR A 140 -4.63 8.21 -11.31
N ARG A 141 -3.57 8.90 -11.74
CA ARG A 141 -2.41 9.17 -10.91
C ARG A 141 -2.78 10.13 -9.77
N LEU A 142 -2.35 9.80 -8.56
CA LEU A 142 -2.60 10.59 -7.37
C LEU A 142 -1.41 11.48 -7.03
N PHE A 143 -0.31 10.90 -6.54
CA PHE A 143 0.89 11.61 -6.11
C PHE A 143 2.16 10.86 -6.48
N GLN A 144 3.23 11.61 -6.70
CA GLN A 144 4.59 11.10 -6.74
C GLN A 144 5.46 11.73 -5.65
N PHE A 145 6.28 10.91 -5.01
CA PHE A 145 7.34 11.36 -4.11
C PHE A 145 8.71 10.87 -4.58
N PRO A 146 9.75 11.71 -4.55
CA PRO A 146 11.11 11.32 -4.92
C PRO A 146 11.72 10.21 -4.08
N THR A 147 11.18 9.99 -2.87
CA THR A 147 11.44 8.89 -1.96
C THR A 147 10.28 8.86 -0.96
N LEU A 148 9.73 7.68 -0.67
CA LEU A 148 8.83 7.47 0.46
C LEU A 148 9.28 6.21 1.23
N PRO A 149 9.63 6.32 2.53
CA PRO A 149 9.97 5.16 3.35
C PRO A 149 8.87 4.10 3.30
N TYR A 150 9.24 2.82 3.29
CA TYR A 150 8.27 1.72 3.26
C TYR A 150 7.32 1.76 4.46
N LEU A 151 7.84 2.12 5.65
CA LEU A 151 7.02 2.32 6.85
C LEU A 151 5.93 3.39 6.66
N LEU A 152 6.30 4.52 6.05
CA LEU A 152 5.36 5.62 5.82
C LEU A 152 4.36 5.27 4.73
N ASN A 153 4.79 4.52 3.70
CA ASN A 153 3.90 3.92 2.70
C ASN A 153 2.87 2.99 3.35
N ASP A 154 3.28 2.11 4.25
CA ASP A 154 2.39 1.19 4.96
C ASP A 154 1.35 1.95 5.81
N MET A 155 1.78 2.97 6.55
CA MET A 155 0.89 3.85 7.29
C MET A 155 -0.11 4.60 6.39
N LEU A 156 0.34 5.03 5.21
CA LEU A 156 -0.53 5.67 4.22
C LEU A 156 -1.55 4.68 3.67
N LEU A 157 -1.10 3.51 3.19
CA LEU A 157 -1.91 2.48 2.54
C LEU A 157 -3.10 2.05 3.40
N ARG A 158 -2.93 1.94 4.72
CA ARG A 158 -4.02 1.62 5.65
C ARG A 158 -5.25 2.54 5.50
N ASN A 159 -5.04 3.79 5.11
CA ASN A 159 -6.13 4.75 4.90
C ASN A 159 -6.73 4.68 3.49
N TYR A 160 -6.11 3.92 2.59
CA TYR A 160 -6.56 3.70 1.22
C TYR A 160 -7.04 2.27 1.00
N THR A 161 -6.91 1.33 1.96
CA THR A 161 -7.32 -0.07 1.79
C THR A 161 -8.79 -0.24 1.36
N HIS A 162 -9.66 0.67 1.82
CA HIS A 162 -11.09 0.72 1.44
C HIS A 162 -11.35 1.28 0.05
N LEU A 163 -10.29 1.71 -0.64
CA LEU A 163 -10.29 2.20 -2.02
C LEU A 163 -9.53 1.19 -2.89
N LYS A 164 -9.77 1.27 -4.19
CA LYS A 164 -9.03 0.48 -5.18
C LYS A 164 -7.82 1.26 -5.67
N CYS A 165 -6.66 1.07 -5.04
CA CYS A 165 -5.45 1.85 -5.30
C CYS A 165 -4.20 0.99 -5.48
N VAL A 166 -3.19 1.57 -6.11
CA VAL A 166 -1.90 0.93 -6.36
C VAL A 166 -0.79 1.90 -6.02
N PHE A 167 0.10 1.52 -5.11
CA PHE A 167 1.31 2.27 -4.76
C PHE A 167 2.53 1.51 -5.28
N LEU A 168 3.38 2.21 -6.01
CA LEU A 168 4.52 1.66 -6.72
C LEU A 168 5.79 2.34 -6.22
N PHE A 169 6.84 1.56 -5.97
CA PHE A 169 8.16 2.09 -5.65
C PHE A 169 9.22 1.37 -6.48
N LYS A 170 10.05 2.15 -7.18
CA LYS A 170 11.23 1.66 -7.90
C LYS A 170 12.19 2.82 -8.16
N ASP A 171 13.50 2.56 -8.15
CA ASP A 171 14.56 3.55 -8.43
C ASP A 171 14.45 4.80 -7.55
N ASN A 172 14.10 4.58 -6.27
CA ASN A 172 13.76 5.60 -5.26
C ASN A 172 12.48 6.39 -5.51
N VAL A 173 11.80 6.26 -6.65
CA VAL A 173 10.57 7.01 -6.92
C VAL A 173 9.36 6.23 -6.44
N TRP A 174 8.54 6.87 -5.61
CA TRP A 174 7.24 6.35 -5.18
C TRP A 174 6.12 7.03 -5.97
N ILE A 175 5.18 6.27 -6.52
CA ILE A 175 4.04 6.78 -7.30
C ILE A 175 2.76 6.07 -6.84
N SER A 176 1.67 6.80 -6.72
CA SER A 176 0.36 6.26 -6.37
C SER A 176 -0.69 6.49 -7.44
N TYR A 177 -1.58 5.51 -7.57
CA TYR A 177 -2.67 5.47 -8.53
C TYR A 177 -3.96 5.02 -7.86
N LEU A 178 -5.09 5.49 -8.37
CA LEU A 178 -6.44 5.13 -7.97
C LEU A 178 -7.22 4.65 -9.20
N LEU A 179 -7.97 3.56 -9.08
CA LEU A 179 -8.81 3.12 -10.20
C LEU A 179 -9.88 4.15 -10.54
N ASN A 180 -10.12 4.38 -11.84
CA ASN A 180 -11.08 5.36 -12.31
C ASN A 180 -12.51 5.09 -11.82
N GLU A 181 -12.89 3.82 -11.67
CA GLU A 181 -14.24 3.43 -11.22
C GLU A 181 -14.57 3.91 -9.81
N VAL A 182 -13.58 4.05 -8.90
CA VAL A 182 -13.85 4.52 -7.53
C VAL A 182 -13.90 6.04 -7.42
N ILE A 183 -13.35 6.77 -8.40
CA ILE A 183 -13.29 8.25 -8.38
C ILE A 183 -14.69 8.86 -8.36
N SER A 184 -15.61 8.34 -9.19
CA SER A 184 -16.98 8.82 -9.22
C SER A 184 -17.64 8.70 -7.84
N GLN A 185 -17.47 7.54 -7.17
CA GLN A 185 -18.01 7.31 -5.84
C GLN A 185 -17.38 8.22 -4.78
N THR A 186 -16.07 8.43 -4.82
CA THR A 186 -15.41 9.33 -3.86
C THR A 186 -15.82 10.78 -4.06
N LEU A 187 -16.05 11.22 -5.30
CA LEU A 187 -16.56 12.55 -5.61
C LEU A 187 -17.99 12.75 -5.07
N GLU A 188 -18.86 11.74 -5.19
CA GLU A 188 -20.20 11.78 -4.58
C GLU A 188 -20.12 11.83 -3.05
N ASN A 189 -19.26 10.99 -2.45
CA ASN A 189 -19.08 10.96 -1.01
C ASN A 189 -18.58 12.31 -0.46
N GLY A 190 -17.65 12.95 -1.18
CA GLY A 190 -17.17 14.29 -0.85
C GLY A 190 -18.29 15.32 -0.97
N LEU A 191 -19.05 15.30 -2.07
CA LEU A 191 -20.18 16.22 -2.24
C LEU A 191 -21.24 16.05 -1.14
N ALA A 192 -21.59 14.81 -0.79
CA ALA A 192 -22.54 14.54 0.28
C ALA A 192 -22.07 15.11 1.63
N MET A 193 -20.80 14.89 1.98
CA MET A 193 -20.21 15.43 3.21
C MET A 193 -20.24 16.96 3.25
N PHE A 194 -19.85 17.62 2.16
CA PHE A 194 -19.79 19.09 2.09
C PHE A 194 -21.16 19.76 1.90
N SER A 195 -22.17 19.03 1.45
CA SER A 195 -23.53 19.57 1.29
C SER A 195 -24.33 19.54 2.60
N ASP A 196 -23.91 18.73 3.58
CA ASP A 196 -24.56 18.60 4.89
C ASP A 196 -23.77 19.37 5.97
N ALA A 197 -24.38 20.42 6.53
CA ALA A 197 -23.75 21.24 7.55
C ALA A 197 -23.42 20.50 8.85
N LYS A 198 -24.19 19.46 9.22
CA LYS A 198 -23.91 18.65 10.42
C LYS A 198 -22.73 17.72 10.16
N LEU A 199 -22.70 17.05 9.01
CA LEU A 199 -21.60 16.15 8.66
C LEU A 199 -20.28 16.90 8.50
N PHE A 200 -20.28 18.02 7.77
CA PHE A 200 -19.09 18.83 7.58
C PHE A 200 -18.55 19.37 8.91
N LYS A 201 -19.43 19.92 9.75
CA LYS A 201 -19.03 20.43 11.08
C LYS A 201 -18.47 19.32 11.96
N LYS A 202 -19.10 18.14 11.98
CA LYS A 202 -18.62 16.99 12.74
C LYS A 202 -17.21 16.60 12.31
N TRP A 203 -16.98 16.44 11.01
CA TRP A 203 -15.66 16.10 10.46
C TRP A 203 -14.61 17.17 10.80
N SER A 204 -14.94 18.46 10.66
CA SER A 204 -14.00 19.54 10.96
C SER A 204 -13.64 19.62 12.44
N ASP A 205 -14.61 19.46 13.33
CA ASP A 205 -14.37 19.50 14.78
C ASP A 205 -13.56 18.28 15.23
N GLU A 206 -13.84 17.10 14.67
CA GLU A 206 -13.08 15.87 14.94
C GLU A 206 -11.61 16.01 14.49
N PHE A 207 -11.37 16.68 13.36
CA PHE A 207 -10.01 16.92 12.87
C PHE A 207 -9.21 17.83 13.80
N GLU A 208 -9.78 18.97 14.21
CA GLU A 208 -9.10 19.93 15.10
C GLU A 208 -8.80 19.30 16.47
N ALA A 209 -9.78 18.60 17.05
CA ALA A 209 -9.60 17.89 18.32
C ALA A 209 -8.55 16.77 18.21
N TYR A 210 -8.53 16.03 17.09
CA TYR A 210 -7.49 15.05 16.81
C TYR A 210 -6.11 15.70 16.72
N LYS A 211 -5.97 16.79 15.96
CA LYS A 211 -4.70 17.47 15.71
C LYS A 211 -4.06 17.93 17.02
N GLU A 212 -4.81 18.62 17.88
CA GLU A 212 -4.31 19.09 19.17
C GLU A 212 -3.81 17.93 20.04
N LYS A 213 -4.61 16.86 20.14
CA LYS A 213 -4.26 15.66 20.92
C LYS A 213 -3.04 14.94 20.35
N ALA A 214 -2.97 14.79 19.03
CA ALA A 214 -1.88 14.10 18.36
C ALA A 214 -0.58 14.89 18.46
N GLU A 215 -0.62 16.21 18.23
CA GLU A 215 0.56 17.08 18.35
C GLU A 215 1.15 17.05 19.76
N LYS A 216 0.30 17.16 20.78
CA LYS A 216 0.74 17.03 22.18
C LYS A 216 1.43 15.70 22.43
N TYR A 217 0.82 14.60 21.98
CA TYR A 217 1.41 13.27 22.12
C TYR A 217 2.76 13.15 21.41
N PHE A 218 2.86 13.63 20.17
CA PHE A 218 4.10 13.61 19.40
C PHE A 218 5.20 14.46 20.00
N ILE A 219 4.88 15.60 20.62
CA ILE A 219 5.85 16.41 21.36
C ILE A 219 6.34 15.70 22.61
N ASP A 220 5.47 14.98 23.31
CA ASP A 220 5.84 14.30 24.56
C ASP A 220 6.63 13.01 24.32
N ILE A 221 6.27 12.23 23.29
CA ILE A 221 6.99 10.98 22.96
C ILE A 221 8.44 11.25 22.55
N ILE A 222 8.73 12.32 21.79
CA ILE A 222 10.09 12.62 21.34
C ILE A 222 11.03 13.11 22.45
N LYS A 223 10.51 13.44 23.64
CA LYS A 223 11.31 13.81 24.81
C LYS A 223 11.83 12.59 25.56
N GLN A 224 11.26 11.42 25.31
CA GLN A 224 11.64 10.18 25.97
C GLN A 224 12.97 9.67 25.40
N LYS A 225 13.77 9.02 26.25
CA LYS A 225 15.05 8.40 25.83
C LYS A 225 14.87 7.00 25.28
N GLU A 226 13.85 6.30 25.77
CA GLU A 226 13.43 4.96 25.36
C GLU A 226 11.91 4.96 25.30
N LEU A 227 11.36 4.18 24.38
CA LEU A 227 9.93 4.07 24.10
C LEU A 227 9.44 2.67 24.47
N SER A 228 8.20 2.54 24.91
CA SER A 228 7.55 1.24 25.11
C SER A 228 6.82 0.76 23.85
N LYS A 229 6.47 -0.53 23.79
CA LYS A 229 5.60 -1.09 22.74
C LYS A 229 4.31 -0.28 22.59
N LYS A 230 3.69 0.07 23.71
CA LYS A 230 2.46 0.86 23.78
C LYS A 230 2.63 2.28 23.23
N ASP A 231 3.81 2.88 23.40
CA ASP A 231 4.10 4.19 22.82
C ASP A 231 4.13 4.12 21.30
N ILE A 232 4.73 3.07 20.75
CA ILE A 232 4.81 2.87 19.30
C ILE A 232 3.45 2.49 18.70
N GLU A 233 2.69 1.62 19.33
CA GLU A 233 1.30 1.33 18.94
C GLU A 233 0.47 2.61 18.86
N LYS A 234 0.59 3.48 19.88
CA LYS A 234 -0.14 4.75 19.91
C LYS A 234 0.36 5.76 18.89
N PHE A 235 1.68 5.83 18.67
CA PHE A 235 2.29 6.66 17.64
C PHE A 235 1.77 6.27 16.25
N VAL A 236 1.77 4.97 15.93
CA VAL A 236 1.25 4.43 14.68
C VAL A 236 -0.24 4.70 14.51
N GLU A 237 -1.05 4.48 15.55
CA GLU A 237 -2.49 4.77 15.54
C GLU A 237 -2.76 6.24 15.18
N LEU A 238 -2.07 7.17 15.86
CA LEU A 238 -2.23 8.59 15.64
C LEU A 238 -1.69 9.01 14.27
N GLY A 239 -0.54 8.50 13.83
CA GLY A 239 0.03 8.82 12.52
C GLY A 239 -0.84 8.34 11.35
N CYS A 240 -1.42 7.13 11.45
CA CYS A 240 -2.42 6.64 10.49
C CYS A 240 -3.64 7.56 10.44
N LYS A 241 -4.16 7.97 11.61
CA LYS A 241 -5.34 8.83 11.70
C LYS A 241 -5.12 10.22 11.10
N CYS A 242 -3.88 10.72 11.02
CA CYS A 242 -3.58 11.98 10.33
C CYS A 242 -4.00 11.90 8.85
N HIS A 243 -3.61 10.80 8.19
CA HIS A 243 -3.90 10.57 6.78
C HIS A 243 -5.39 10.32 6.53
N TYR A 244 -6.12 9.69 7.46
CA TYR A 244 -7.58 9.53 7.39
C TYR A 244 -8.33 10.86 7.21
N PHE A 245 -7.89 11.93 7.89
CA PHE A 245 -8.50 13.24 7.70
C PHE A 245 -8.01 13.91 6.42
N TYR A 246 -6.71 13.80 6.15
CA TYR A 246 -6.07 14.48 5.03
C TYR A 246 -6.57 13.96 3.66
N ILE A 247 -6.83 12.65 3.52
CA ILE A 247 -7.34 12.05 2.27
C ILE A 247 -8.67 12.66 1.81
N LYS A 248 -9.55 13.09 2.72
CA LYS A 248 -10.83 13.75 2.38
C LYS A 248 -10.65 15.15 1.79
N THR A 249 -9.42 15.67 1.81
CA THR A 249 -9.04 16.96 1.23
C THR A 249 -8.48 16.86 -0.18
N GLU A 250 -8.38 15.63 -0.70
CA GLU A 250 -7.82 15.35 -2.01
C GLU A 250 -8.82 15.52 -3.15
N PHE A 251 -8.28 15.76 -4.35
CA PHE A 251 -9.08 16.16 -5.51
C PHE A 251 -10.20 15.19 -5.86
N PHE A 252 -9.99 13.90 -5.66
CA PHE A 252 -10.97 12.84 -5.90
C PHE A 252 -12.13 12.82 -4.89
N TYR A 253 -12.08 13.65 -3.84
CA TYR A 253 -13.22 14.02 -2.99
C TYR A 253 -13.74 15.43 -3.25
N THR A 254 -12.88 16.37 -3.69
CA THR A 254 -13.19 17.81 -3.65
C THR A 254 -13.54 18.44 -4.99
N ASP A 255 -13.19 17.83 -6.12
CA ASP A 255 -13.38 18.48 -7.43
C ASP A 255 -14.87 18.69 -7.77
N LYS A 256 -15.73 17.74 -7.40
CA LYS A 256 -17.18 17.89 -7.54
C LYS A 256 -17.75 18.92 -6.57
N VAL A 257 -17.24 18.94 -5.33
CA VAL A 257 -17.57 19.95 -4.31
C VAL A 257 -17.29 21.36 -4.84
N TYR A 258 -16.11 21.58 -5.45
CA TYR A 258 -15.74 22.87 -6.00
C TYR A 258 -16.59 23.30 -7.20
N LYS A 259 -17.02 22.35 -8.04
CA LYS A 259 -17.97 22.68 -9.13
C LYS A 259 -19.33 23.11 -8.56
N GLU A 260 -19.79 22.44 -7.51
CA GLU A 260 -21.08 22.73 -6.86
C GLU A 260 -21.06 24.03 -6.04
N SER A 261 -19.91 24.39 -5.45
CA SER A 261 -19.78 25.61 -4.65
C SER A 261 -20.14 26.89 -5.42
N LYS A 262 -19.99 26.88 -6.75
CA LYS A 262 -20.39 27.99 -7.63
C LYS A 262 -21.90 28.22 -7.72
N LYS A 263 -22.70 27.25 -7.26
CA LYS A 263 -24.18 27.26 -7.37
C LYS A 263 -24.87 27.10 -6.01
N ASN A 264 -24.16 26.61 -5.00
CA ASN A 264 -24.72 26.33 -3.67
C ASN A 264 -23.98 27.12 -2.57
N PRO A 265 -24.60 28.14 -1.96
CA PRO A 265 -23.97 28.97 -0.92
C PRO A 265 -23.51 28.21 0.34
N ILE A 266 -24.17 27.10 0.68
CA ILE A 266 -23.77 26.26 1.82
C ILE A 266 -22.44 25.58 1.50
N VAL A 267 -22.35 24.98 0.30
CA VAL A 267 -21.11 24.34 -0.16
C VAL A 267 -19.99 25.37 -0.31
N GLU A 268 -20.28 26.57 -0.83
CA GLU A 268 -19.31 27.67 -0.91
C GLU A 268 -18.71 28.02 0.45
N LYS A 269 -19.56 28.18 1.47
CA LYS A 269 -19.10 28.46 2.84
C LYS A 269 -18.20 27.34 3.38
N HIS A 270 -18.57 26.08 3.14
CA HIS A 270 -17.77 24.94 3.59
C HIS A 270 -16.44 24.83 2.84
N VAL A 271 -16.40 25.11 1.54
CA VAL A 271 -15.14 25.14 0.76
C VAL A 271 -14.16 26.16 1.32
N ARG A 272 -14.61 27.37 1.69
CA ARG A 272 -13.72 28.37 2.31
C ARG A 272 -13.13 27.88 3.64
N ARG A 273 -13.96 27.31 4.53
CA ARG A 273 -13.48 26.74 5.81
C ARG A 273 -12.55 25.55 5.58
N PHE A 274 -12.83 24.77 4.55
CA PHE A 274 -12.03 23.62 4.16
C PHE A 274 -10.62 23.99 3.69
N GLU A 275 -10.45 25.10 2.96
CA GLU A 275 -9.13 25.55 2.53
C GLU A 275 -8.20 25.82 3.73
N ASP A 276 -8.73 26.45 4.79
CA ASP A 276 -7.98 26.62 6.05
C ASP A 276 -7.59 25.28 6.66
N ILE A 277 -8.53 24.33 6.71
CA ILE A 277 -8.31 22.98 7.26
C ILE A 277 -7.25 22.23 6.45
N LYS A 278 -7.31 22.30 5.12
CA LYS A 278 -6.37 21.66 4.21
C LYS A 278 -4.96 22.21 4.41
N ASN A 279 -4.81 23.53 4.48
CA ASN A 279 -3.52 24.17 4.70
C ASN A 279 -2.94 23.83 6.08
N ASN A 280 -3.76 23.95 7.13
CA ASN A 280 -3.36 23.60 8.49
C ASN A 280 -3.06 22.11 8.67
N GLY A 281 -3.78 21.24 7.95
CA GLY A 281 -3.56 19.81 7.93
C GLY A 281 -2.33 19.42 7.16
N ARG A 282 -2.03 20.08 6.03
CA ARG A 282 -0.78 19.87 5.30
C ARG A 282 0.43 20.28 6.15
N ALA A 283 0.37 21.44 6.81
CA ALA A 283 1.42 21.87 7.71
C ALA A 283 1.64 20.89 8.87
N PHE A 284 0.56 20.33 9.43
CA PHE A 284 0.65 19.31 10.46
C PHE A 284 1.23 17.99 9.93
N LEU A 285 0.77 17.51 8.78
CA LEU A 285 1.29 16.30 8.12
C LEU A 285 2.80 16.41 7.83
N ASN A 286 3.24 17.58 7.36
CA ASN A 286 4.64 17.84 7.10
C ASN A 286 5.49 17.71 8.38
N LYS A 287 5.10 18.39 9.46
CA LYS A 287 5.75 18.26 10.78
C LYS A 287 5.68 16.86 11.36
N MET A 288 4.60 16.13 11.09
CA MET A 288 4.41 14.77 11.57
C MET A 288 5.36 13.79 10.89
N ALA A 289 5.49 13.84 9.56
CA ALA A 289 6.22 12.81 8.81
C ALA A 289 7.12 13.26 7.65
N LEU A 290 6.80 14.34 6.93
CA LEU A 290 7.44 14.63 5.64
C LEU A 290 8.68 15.53 5.73
N GLU A 291 8.80 16.34 6.79
CA GLU A 291 9.98 17.18 7.03
C GLU A 291 11.16 16.35 7.59
N GLN A 292 12.39 16.80 7.35
CA GLN A 292 13.60 16.12 7.86
C GLN A 292 13.63 16.04 9.39
N ASP A 293 13.16 17.09 10.07
CA ASP A 293 13.10 17.18 11.54
C ASP A 293 11.72 16.78 12.11
N SER A 294 10.97 15.97 11.36
CA SER A 294 9.62 15.55 11.74
C SER A 294 9.57 14.69 13.01
N TYR A 295 8.40 14.64 13.64
CA TYR A 295 8.16 13.77 14.80
C TYR A 295 8.44 12.31 14.47
N PHE A 296 8.04 11.85 13.29
CA PHE A 296 8.35 10.52 12.76
C PHE A 296 9.85 10.24 12.76
N MET A 297 10.67 11.08 12.13
CA MET A 297 12.11 10.85 12.06
C MET A 297 12.76 10.84 13.46
N LYS A 298 12.28 11.69 14.38
CA LYS A 298 12.74 11.70 15.78
C LYS A 298 12.41 10.41 16.51
N VAL A 299 11.20 9.88 16.36
CA VAL A 299 10.80 8.57 16.92
C VAL A 299 11.66 7.45 16.35
N ILE A 300 11.88 7.43 15.04
CA ILE A 300 12.75 6.44 14.39
C ILE A 300 14.19 6.54 14.91
N PHE A 301 14.70 7.75 15.17
CA PHE A 301 16.03 7.93 15.75
C PHE A 301 16.14 7.42 17.19
N ILE A 302 15.09 7.59 18.00
CA ILE A 302 15.02 7.02 19.36
C ILE A 302 15.06 5.48 19.27
N LEU A 303 14.20 4.89 18.43
CA LEU A 303 14.15 3.45 18.21
C LEU A 303 15.47 2.88 17.67
N SER A 304 16.12 3.62 16.76
CA SER A 304 17.42 3.26 16.20
C SER A 304 18.47 3.09 17.30
N LYS A 305 18.53 4.01 18.27
CA LYS A 305 19.41 3.91 19.44
C LYS A 305 19.00 2.78 20.38
N GLN A 306 17.71 2.71 20.70
CA GLN A 306 17.16 1.75 21.67
C GLN A 306 17.40 0.30 21.23
N PHE A 307 17.22 0.00 19.94
CA PHE A 307 17.37 -1.35 19.41
C PHE A 307 18.71 -1.61 18.71
N ASN A 308 19.59 -0.61 18.70
CA ASN A 308 20.88 -0.63 18.00
C ASN A 308 20.73 -1.08 16.52
N LEU A 309 19.80 -0.44 15.81
CA LEU A 309 19.51 -0.70 14.40
C LEU A 309 19.69 0.59 13.58
N PRO A 310 20.21 0.54 12.34
CA PRO A 310 20.28 1.72 11.48
C PRO A 310 18.90 2.34 11.22
N VAL A 311 18.82 3.68 11.16
CA VAL A 311 17.59 4.40 10.78
C VAL A 311 17.08 3.90 9.42
N THR A 312 17.98 3.70 8.46
CA THR A 312 17.63 3.18 7.12
C THR A 312 16.97 1.80 7.17
N THR A 313 17.33 0.95 8.12
CA THR A 313 16.68 -0.35 8.35
C THR A 313 15.27 -0.17 8.88
N LEU A 314 15.07 0.65 9.91
CA LEU A 314 13.75 0.88 10.50
C LEU A 314 12.76 1.54 9.53
N LEU A 315 13.26 2.40 8.63
CA LEU A 315 12.44 3.00 7.57
C LEU A 315 11.91 1.98 6.55
N GLN A 316 12.48 0.78 6.52
CA GLN A 316 12.06 -0.32 5.64
C GLN A 316 11.17 -1.37 6.33
N TYR A 317 10.85 -1.17 7.61
CA TYR A 317 9.90 -2.01 8.34
C TYR A 317 8.45 -1.58 8.01
N ASP A 318 7.50 -2.48 8.13
CA ASP A 318 6.08 -2.11 8.25
C ASP A 318 5.70 -1.77 9.71
N MET A 319 4.46 -1.33 9.92
CA MET A 319 3.96 -0.96 11.23
C MET A 319 4.01 -2.12 12.24
N GLN A 320 3.70 -3.35 11.80
CA GLN A 320 3.63 -4.51 12.68
C GLN A 320 5.04 -5.00 13.03
N GLU A 321 5.95 -5.03 12.06
CA GLU A 321 7.37 -5.35 12.25
C GLU A 321 8.05 -4.39 13.23
N LEU A 322 7.66 -3.11 13.22
CA LEU A 322 8.14 -2.12 14.19
C LEU A 322 7.67 -2.43 15.62
N ILE A 323 6.44 -2.95 15.77
CA ILE A 323 5.86 -3.37 17.05
C ILE A 323 6.49 -4.69 17.52
N ASP A 324 6.69 -5.64 16.61
CA ASP A 324 7.30 -6.95 16.86
C ASP A 324 8.77 -6.87 17.29
N LEU A 325 9.44 -5.75 17.00
CA LEU A 325 10.80 -5.47 17.47
C LEU A 325 10.91 -5.49 19.01
N PHE A 326 9.84 -5.12 19.72
CA PHE A 326 9.76 -5.19 21.19
C PHE A 326 9.70 -6.62 21.72
N GLU A 327 9.41 -7.60 20.85
CA GLU A 327 9.43 -9.03 21.14
C GLU A 327 10.75 -9.68 20.69
N GLY A 328 11.72 -8.87 20.24
CA GLY A 328 13.02 -9.33 19.75
C GLY A 328 13.01 -9.85 18.31
N LYS A 329 11.88 -9.75 17.60
CA LYS A 329 11.75 -10.17 16.20
C LYS A 329 12.35 -9.10 15.29
N LYS A 330 13.28 -9.49 14.42
CA LYS A 330 13.91 -8.61 13.43
C LYS A 330 13.60 -9.08 12.03
N VAL A 331 13.46 -8.13 11.11
CA VAL A 331 13.25 -8.42 9.68
C VAL A 331 14.58 -8.88 9.07
N SER A 332 14.53 -9.91 8.23
CA SER A 332 15.73 -10.44 7.58
C SER A 332 16.28 -9.46 6.54
N GLN A 333 17.60 -9.47 6.33
CA GLN A 333 18.25 -8.60 5.34
C GLN A 333 17.75 -8.85 3.91
N GLU A 334 17.33 -10.08 3.60
CA GLU A 334 16.77 -10.44 2.31
C GLU A 334 15.46 -9.69 2.02
N ILE A 335 14.54 -9.64 2.99
CA ILE A 335 13.28 -8.90 2.87
C ILE A 335 13.56 -7.40 2.70
N LEU A 336 14.47 -6.85 3.51
CA LEU A 336 14.85 -5.43 3.44
C LEU A 336 15.45 -5.08 2.07
N ASN A 337 16.34 -5.92 1.53
CA ASN A 337 16.92 -5.73 0.20
C ASN A 337 15.85 -5.82 -0.90
N SER A 338 14.90 -6.74 -0.76
CA SER A 338 13.78 -6.90 -1.69
C SER A 338 12.93 -5.63 -1.78
N ARG A 339 12.56 -5.04 -0.62
CA ARG A 339 11.81 -3.78 -0.53
C ARG A 339 12.59 -2.58 -1.09
N LEU A 340 13.88 -2.50 -0.81
CA LEU A 340 14.75 -1.43 -1.32
C LEU A 340 14.90 -1.47 -2.85
N SER A 341 14.79 -2.66 -3.46
CA SER A 341 14.84 -2.81 -4.92
C SER A 341 13.57 -2.26 -5.58
N ALA A 342 12.43 -2.83 -5.19
CA ALA A 342 11.11 -2.40 -5.64
C ALA A 342 10.01 -2.96 -4.72
N TYR A 343 8.89 -2.26 -4.64
CA TYR A 343 7.67 -2.82 -4.08
C TYR A 343 6.43 -2.26 -4.78
N ILE A 344 5.36 -3.06 -4.76
CA ILE A 344 4.04 -2.65 -5.22
C ILE A 344 3.03 -3.07 -4.16
N CYS A 345 2.25 -2.12 -3.67
CA CYS A 345 1.12 -2.35 -2.78
C CYS A 345 -0.18 -2.15 -3.55
N ILE A 346 -1.09 -3.13 -3.49
CA ILE A 346 -2.36 -3.15 -4.23
C ILE A 346 -3.47 -3.28 -3.20
N ALA A 347 -4.36 -2.30 -3.16
CA ALA A 347 -5.60 -2.38 -2.41
C ALA A 347 -6.78 -2.60 -3.35
N ASP A 348 -7.66 -3.53 -3.02
CA ASP A 348 -8.83 -3.91 -3.84
C ASP A 348 -10.18 -3.43 -3.29
N GLY A 349 -10.15 -2.65 -2.19
CA GLY A 349 -11.32 -2.15 -1.48
C GLY A 349 -11.64 -2.92 -0.19
N GLU A 350 -11.09 -4.11 -0.01
CA GLU A 350 -11.27 -4.93 1.20
C GLU A 350 -9.94 -5.31 1.84
N LYS A 351 -8.97 -5.67 1.00
CA LYS A 351 -7.65 -6.16 1.40
C LYS A 351 -6.56 -5.38 0.68
N SER A 352 -5.36 -5.48 1.22
CA SER A 352 -4.15 -5.00 0.56
C SER A 352 -3.13 -6.11 0.45
N THR A 353 -2.49 -6.22 -0.72
CA THR A 353 -1.39 -7.14 -0.99
C THR A 353 -0.14 -6.35 -1.34
N THR A 354 1.01 -6.78 -0.83
CA THR A 354 2.30 -6.20 -1.20
C THR A 354 3.19 -7.24 -1.84
N ILE A 355 3.76 -6.89 -3.00
CA ILE A 355 4.81 -7.64 -3.68
C ILE A 355 6.12 -6.83 -3.64
N THR A 356 7.26 -7.50 -3.58
CA THR A 356 8.58 -6.85 -3.48
C THR A 356 9.60 -7.49 -4.42
N GLY A 357 10.74 -6.83 -4.62
CA GLY A 357 11.88 -7.35 -5.37
C GLY A 357 11.54 -7.60 -6.84
N LYS A 358 12.09 -8.69 -7.41
CA LYS A 358 11.98 -8.99 -8.85
C LYS A 358 10.54 -9.07 -9.36
N ILE A 359 9.63 -9.64 -8.58
CA ILE A 359 8.21 -9.74 -8.94
C ILE A 359 7.59 -8.34 -9.05
N ALA A 360 7.92 -7.45 -8.11
CA ALA A 360 7.49 -6.06 -8.16
C ALA A 360 8.09 -5.31 -9.35
N GLU A 361 9.36 -5.55 -9.69
CA GLU A 361 10.02 -4.94 -10.85
C GLU A 361 9.36 -5.35 -12.18
N GLU A 362 9.05 -6.65 -12.34
CA GLU A 362 8.35 -7.16 -13.52
C GLU A 362 6.95 -6.55 -13.65
N ALA A 363 6.18 -6.53 -12.55
CA ALA A 363 4.85 -5.92 -12.52
C ALA A 363 4.90 -4.40 -12.78
N TYR A 364 5.90 -3.69 -12.24
CA TYR A 364 6.13 -2.27 -12.51
C TYR A 364 6.37 -2.03 -14.00
N ASN A 365 7.27 -2.80 -14.60
CA ASN A 365 7.61 -2.66 -16.02
C ASN A 365 6.39 -2.96 -16.91
N ASN A 366 5.62 -4.00 -16.60
CA ASN A 366 4.41 -4.36 -17.33
C ASN A 366 3.34 -3.27 -17.24
N PHE A 367 3.14 -2.68 -16.05
CA PHE A 367 2.19 -1.60 -15.83
C PHE A 367 2.51 -0.35 -16.65
N PHE A 368 3.78 0.04 -16.70
CA PHE A 368 4.20 1.19 -17.52
C PHE A 368 4.38 0.86 -19.01
N ALA A 369 4.49 -0.42 -19.38
CA ALA A 369 4.51 -0.85 -20.78
C ALA A 369 3.17 -0.60 -21.48
N SER A 370 2.05 -0.52 -20.73
CA SER A 370 0.75 -0.17 -21.29
C SER A 370 0.56 1.33 -21.57
N VAL A 371 1.54 2.18 -21.23
CA VAL A 371 1.50 3.61 -21.61
C VAL A 371 1.64 3.72 -23.13
N ASP A 372 0.64 4.28 -23.79
CA ASP A 372 0.73 4.58 -25.22
C ASP A 372 1.67 5.76 -25.49
N LYS A 373 2.95 5.45 -25.70
CA LYS A 373 3.98 6.44 -26.05
C LYS A 373 3.80 7.02 -27.45
N ASN A 374 2.98 6.41 -28.30
CA ASN A 374 2.69 6.87 -29.65
C ASN A 374 1.44 7.75 -29.71
N SER A 375 0.76 7.97 -28.58
CA SER A 375 -0.40 8.85 -28.54
C SER A 375 -0.04 10.23 -29.07
N ILE A 376 -0.85 10.70 -30.02
CA ILE A 376 -0.74 12.03 -30.61
C ILE A 376 -1.55 13.03 -29.78
N GLU A 377 -2.54 12.58 -29.01
CA GLU A 377 -3.41 13.42 -28.18
C GLU A 377 -3.47 12.94 -26.74
N LEU A 378 -3.31 13.86 -25.80
CA LEU A 378 -3.39 13.62 -24.37
C LEU A 378 -4.57 14.43 -23.82
N ASN A 379 -5.37 13.81 -22.96
CA ASN A 379 -6.56 14.42 -22.38
C ASN A 379 -6.34 14.64 -20.88
N GLY A 380 -6.76 15.79 -20.39
CA GLY A 380 -6.72 16.12 -18.97
C GLY A 380 -7.86 17.02 -18.54
N VAL A 381 -7.78 17.51 -17.31
CA VAL A 381 -8.78 18.40 -16.72
C VAL A 381 -8.41 19.85 -17.02
N ILE A 382 -9.37 20.62 -17.54
CA ILE A 382 -9.21 22.04 -17.81
C ILE A 382 -9.10 22.81 -16.48
N ALA A 383 -7.92 23.36 -16.21
CA ALA A 383 -7.67 24.20 -15.05
C ALA A 383 -7.81 25.69 -15.38
N ASN A 384 -7.26 26.10 -16.53
CA ASN A 384 -7.43 27.43 -17.11
C ASN A 384 -7.50 27.35 -18.65
N LYS A 385 -8.35 28.19 -19.24
CA LYS A 385 -8.67 28.18 -20.67
C LYS A 385 -7.61 28.88 -21.53
N GLY A 386 -7.69 28.65 -22.83
CA GLY A 386 -6.85 29.28 -23.85
C GLY A 386 -6.06 28.24 -24.65
N LYS A 387 -5.43 28.72 -25.73
CA LYS A 387 -4.75 27.87 -26.70
C LYS A 387 -3.38 28.40 -27.02
N VAL A 388 -2.37 27.53 -26.99
CA VAL A 388 -0.97 27.90 -27.28
C VAL A 388 -0.23 26.74 -27.94
N THR A 389 0.78 27.04 -28.74
CA THR A 389 1.76 26.05 -29.21
C THR A 389 3.11 26.44 -28.67
N GLY A 390 3.86 25.46 -28.18
CA GLY A 390 5.18 25.72 -27.63
C GLY A 390 6.00 24.47 -27.46
N ARG A 391 7.26 24.69 -27.13
CA ARG A 391 8.23 23.64 -26.88
C ARG A 391 8.13 23.18 -25.43
N VAL A 392 8.06 21.87 -25.21
CA VAL A 392 8.04 21.24 -23.90
C VAL A 392 9.33 21.50 -23.16
N LYS A 393 9.20 21.96 -21.91
CA LYS A 393 10.24 21.93 -20.90
C LYS A 393 9.77 21.11 -19.70
N MET A 394 10.42 19.97 -19.51
CA MET A 394 10.25 19.05 -18.41
C MET A 394 10.85 19.66 -17.14
N MET A 395 10.04 19.62 -16.10
CA MET A 395 10.26 20.31 -14.85
C MET A 395 10.02 19.27 -13.74
N PHE A 396 10.85 18.22 -13.77
CA PHE A 396 10.81 17.11 -12.83
C PHE A 396 12.07 17.12 -11.98
N TYR A 397 11.89 17.14 -10.68
CA TYR A 397 12.95 17.19 -9.69
C TYR A 397 12.47 16.55 -8.40
N GLY A 398 13.41 16.25 -7.53
CA GLY A 398 13.20 15.62 -6.26
C GLY A 398 14.39 15.84 -5.35
N PHE A 399 14.40 15.15 -4.22
CA PHE A 399 15.42 15.35 -3.19
C PHE A 399 16.86 15.21 -3.73
N ASN A 400 17.10 14.23 -4.59
CA ASN A 400 18.44 13.91 -5.09
C ASN A 400 18.95 14.86 -6.19
N ASN A 401 18.07 15.61 -6.85
CA ASN A 401 18.43 16.54 -7.93
C ASN A 401 17.84 17.94 -7.73
N PHE A 402 17.48 18.32 -6.50
CA PHE A 402 16.91 19.64 -6.22
C PHE A 402 17.84 20.79 -6.67
N HIS A 403 19.16 20.57 -6.60
CA HIS A 403 20.16 21.52 -7.08
C HIS A 403 20.05 21.82 -8.58
N SER A 404 19.49 20.92 -9.39
CA SER A 404 19.32 21.13 -10.84
C SER A 404 18.12 22.01 -11.18
N VAL A 405 17.21 22.29 -10.23
CA VAL A 405 16.00 23.11 -10.49
C VAL A 405 16.37 24.49 -11.02
N GLY A 406 17.39 25.13 -10.43
CA GLY A 406 17.87 26.43 -10.92
C GLY A 406 18.34 26.38 -12.38
N GLN A 407 19.07 25.33 -12.76
CA GLN A 407 19.49 25.12 -14.14
C GLN A 407 18.29 24.89 -15.07
N LEU A 408 17.35 24.02 -14.69
CA LEU A 408 16.15 23.74 -15.48
C LEU A 408 15.32 25.01 -15.73
N MET A 409 15.17 25.86 -14.71
CA MET A 409 14.48 27.16 -14.83
C MET A 409 15.22 28.14 -15.74
N ASN A 410 16.56 28.10 -15.76
CA ASN A 410 17.37 28.97 -16.62
C ASN A 410 17.31 28.55 -18.09
N GLU A 411 17.23 27.25 -18.37
CA GLU A 411 17.10 26.71 -19.73
C GLU A 411 15.71 26.93 -20.35
N MET A 412 14.71 27.16 -19.51
CA MET A 412 13.35 27.48 -19.93
C MET A 412 13.30 28.88 -20.56
N LYS A 413 12.72 28.94 -21.76
CA LYS A 413 12.51 30.16 -22.54
C LYS A 413 11.07 30.65 -22.42
N GLU A 414 10.87 31.92 -22.72
CA GLU A 414 9.53 32.52 -22.79
C GLU A 414 8.66 31.79 -23.82
N GLY A 415 7.45 31.40 -23.43
CA GLY A 415 6.50 30.66 -24.27
C GLY A 415 6.71 29.14 -24.31
N ASP A 416 7.73 28.59 -23.64
CA ASP A 416 7.86 27.14 -23.48
C ASP A 416 6.66 26.58 -22.67
N ILE A 417 6.30 25.32 -22.94
CA ILE A 417 5.24 24.60 -22.23
C ILE A 417 5.86 23.91 -21.03
N LEU A 418 5.50 24.33 -19.81
CA LEU A 418 6.01 23.74 -18.58
C LEU A 418 5.30 22.42 -18.32
N VAL A 419 6.06 21.34 -18.18
CA VAL A 419 5.54 20.00 -17.86
C VAL A 419 6.12 19.54 -16.53
N ALA A 420 5.28 19.32 -15.51
CA ALA A 420 5.73 18.96 -14.17
C ALA A 420 4.85 17.86 -13.53
N GLU A 421 5.26 17.35 -12.37
CA GLU A 421 4.34 16.55 -11.56
C GLU A 421 3.17 17.41 -11.10
N THR A 422 3.50 18.51 -10.40
CA THR A 422 2.63 19.62 -10.00
C THR A 422 3.45 20.90 -9.96
N THR A 423 2.81 22.06 -9.73
CA THR A 423 3.55 23.30 -9.50
C THR A 423 3.84 23.53 -8.02
N SER A 424 4.87 24.32 -7.73
CA SER A 424 5.29 24.67 -6.37
C SER A 424 5.90 26.08 -6.34
N PRO A 425 6.06 26.69 -5.14
CA PRO A 425 6.67 28.01 -5.01
C PRO A 425 8.08 28.12 -5.63
N GLU A 426 8.86 27.05 -5.57
CA GLU A 426 10.25 27.01 -6.05
C GLU A 426 10.36 27.22 -7.57
N ILE A 427 9.32 26.85 -8.31
CA ILE A 427 9.31 26.82 -9.77
C ILE A 427 8.52 27.99 -10.37
N MET A 428 8.02 28.89 -9.52
CA MET A 428 7.27 30.07 -9.95
C MET A 428 8.00 30.94 -10.98
N PRO A 429 9.34 31.12 -10.94
CA PRO A 429 10.06 31.80 -12.01
C PRO A 429 9.89 31.12 -13.38
N ALA A 430 9.85 29.79 -13.43
CA ALA A 430 9.59 29.03 -14.65
C ALA A 430 8.12 29.14 -15.08
N CYS A 431 7.16 29.05 -14.13
CA CYS A 431 5.74 29.28 -14.42
C CYS A 431 5.48 30.62 -15.10
N ARG A 432 6.20 31.70 -14.70
CA ARG A 432 6.06 33.03 -15.30
C ARG A 432 6.53 33.11 -16.75
N LYS A 433 7.47 32.25 -17.17
CA LYS A 433 7.93 32.16 -18.56
C LYS A 433 7.05 31.25 -19.41
N ALA A 434 6.15 30.49 -18.78
CA ALA A 434 5.44 29.42 -19.44
C ALA A 434 4.36 29.95 -20.39
N GLY A 435 4.32 29.41 -21.61
CA GLY A 435 3.20 29.61 -22.53
C GLY A 435 1.95 28.85 -22.08
N ALA A 436 2.14 27.68 -21.45
CA ALA A 436 1.10 26.93 -20.74
C ALA A 436 1.73 26.01 -19.68
N ILE A 437 0.91 25.52 -18.76
CA ILE A 437 1.28 24.57 -17.72
C ILE A 437 0.55 23.24 -17.95
N LEU A 438 1.30 22.14 -17.93
CA LEU A 438 0.79 20.78 -17.99
C LEU A 438 1.27 20.00 -16.75
N THR A 439 0.37 19.32 -16.05
CA THR A 439 0.75 18.53 -14.86
C THR A 439 0.23 17.10 -14.89
N ASN A 440 1.02 16.17 -14.35
CA ASN A 440 0.62 14.79 -14.15
C ASN A 440 -0.52 14.66 -13.14
N GLU A 441 -0.40 15.37 -12.01
CA GLU A 441 -1.37 15.34 -10.91
C GLU A 441 -2.17 16.66 -10.83
N GLY A 442 -3.20 16.66 -9.98
CA GLY A 442 -3.87 17.87 -9.53
C GLY A 442 -5.36 17.94 -9.87
N GLY A 443 -6.13 18.50 -8.93
CA GLY A 443 -7.54 18.86 -9.12
C GLY A 443 -7.75 20.35 -9.37
N LEU A 444 -9.01 20.78 -9.46
CA LEU A 444 -9.39 22.16 -9.77
C LEU A 444 -8.94 23.21 -8.74
N LEU A 445 -8.60 22.74 -7.54
CA LEU A 445 -8.07 23.51 -6.41
C LEU A 445 -6.56 23.30 -6.20
N SER A 446 -5.87 22.62 -7.11
CA SER A 446 -4.42 22.42 -7.02
C SER A 446 -3.66 23.73 -7.19
N HIS A 447 -2.41 23.76 -6.68
CA HIS A 447 -1.52 24.91 -6.84
C HIS A 447 -1.33 25.27 -8.33
N ALA A 448 -1.21 24.28 -9.22
CA ALA A 448 -1.14 24.48 -10.67
C ALA A 448 -2.38 25.19 -11.24
N ALA A 449 -3.57 24.77 -10.80
CA ALA A 449 -4.82 25.38 -11.23
C ALA A 449 -4.98 26.82 -10.73
N ILE A 450 -4.54 27.12 -9.51
CA ILE A 450 -4.61 28.48 -8.94
C ILE A 450 -3.62 29.40 -9.66
N VAL A 451 -2.34 29.01 -9.73
CA VAL A 451 -1.26 29.80 -10.34
C VAL A 451 -1.55 30.12 -11.80
N SER A 452 -2.06 29.14 -12.57
CA SER A 452 -2.38 29.36 -13.98
C SER A 452 -3.47 30.41 -14.22
N ARG A 453 -4.46 30.50 -13.32
CA ARG A 453 -5.53 31.51 -13.39
C ARG A 453 -5.01 32.89 -13.01
N GLU A 454 -4.17 32.98 -11.98
CA GLU A 454 -3.53 34.24 -11.58
C GLU A 454 -2.63 34.81 -12.68
N MET A 455 -1.91 33.93 -13.38
CA MET A 455 -1.04 34.31 -14.51
C MET A 455 -1.78 34.42 -15.84
N ASN A 456 -3.07 34.01 -15.88
CA ASN A 456 -3.89 33.94 -17.09
C ASN A 456 -3.22 33.17 -18.25
N ILE A 457 -2.64 32.01 -17.94
CA ILE A 457 -2.02 31.11 -18.94
C ILE A 457 -2.82 29.80 -19.05
N PRO A 458 -2.93 29.19 -20.25
CA PRO A 458 -3.60 27.91 -20.42
C PRO A 458 -3.01 26.83 -19.50
N CYS A 459 -3.88 26.00 -18.92
CA CYS A 459 -3.43 24.96 -18.01
C CYS A 459 -4.34 23.73 -18.06
N ILE A 460 -3.70 22.57 -18.24
CA ILE A 460 -4.35 21.26 -18.23
C ILE A 460 -3.63 20.40 -17.18
N ILE A 461 -4.41 19.88 -16.23
CA ILE A 461 -3.91 19.08 -15.11
C ILE A 461 -4.43 17.64 -15.23
N ALA A 462 -3.97 16.75 -14.34
CA ALA A 462 -4.39 15.34 -14.32
C ALA A 462 -4.16 14.59 -15.65
N LEU A 463 -3.05 14.88 -16.33
CA LEU A 463 -2.64 14.18 -17.56
C LEU A 463 -1.96 12.82 -17.29
N GLY A 464 -1.67 12.53 -16.03
CA GLY A 464 -1.23 11.21 -15.56
C GLY A 464 0.24 10.90 -15.81
N ASN A 465 0.66 10.71 -17.07
CA ASN A 465 1.97 10.09 -17.37
C ASN A 465 2.78 10.87 -18.40
N LEU A 466 2.76 12.20 -18.33
CA LEU A 466 3.49 13.10 -19.22
C LEU A 466 4.99 12.81 -19.23
N ASP A 467 5.58 12.49 -18.07
CA ASP A 467 6.99 12.11 -17.91
C ASP A 467 7.39 10.84 -18.68
N ARG A 468 6.40 10.04 -19.11
CA ARG A 468 6.60 8.81 -19.88
C ARG A 468 6.30 8.98 -21.36
N ILE A 469 5.65 10.07 -21.76
CA ILE A 469 5.16 10.32 -23.12
C ILE A 469 5.92 11.46 -23.81
N LEU A 470 6.17 12.54 -23.08
CA LEU A 470 6.83 13.77 -23.54
C LEU A 470 8.31 13.81 -23.12
N LYS A 471 9.11 14.54 -23.88
CA LYS A 471 10.52 14.85 -23.61
C LYS A 471 10.81 16.34 -23.75
N ASP A 472 11.93 16.77 -23.16
CA ASP A 472 12.48 18.11 -23.37
C ASP A 472 12.63 18.40 -24.88
N GLY A 473 12.05 19.51 -25.31
CA GLY A 473 12.13 19.95 -26.70
C GLY A 473 11.00 19.48 -27.62
N ASP A 474 10.11 18.57 -27.19
CA ASP A 474 8.93 18.19 -27.97
C ASP A 474 8.08 19.43 -28.30
N MET A 475 7.51 19.51 -29.49
CA MET A 475 6.59 20.58 -29.86
C MET A 475 5.15 20.11 -29.67
N VAL A 476 4.37 20.84 -28.87
CA VAL A 476 2.98 20.50 -28.56
C VAL A 476 2.05 21.69 -28.77
N GLU A 477 0.82 21.41 -29.17
CA GLU A 477 -0.32 22.32 -29.08
C GLU A 477 -1.08 22.01 -27.79
N VAL A 478 -1.31 23.02 -26.97
CA VAL A 478 -2.14 22.95 -25.76
C VAL A 478 -3.45 23.66 -26.05
N ASP A 479 -4.54 22.91 -26.09
CA ASP A 479 -5.91 23.40 -26.20
C ASP A 479 -6.60 23.29 -24.84
N GLY A 480 -6.40 24.31 -24.01
CA GLY A 480 -7.01 24.43 -22.68
C GLY A 480 -8.51 24.69 -22.72
N ASP A 481 -9.11 24.97 -23.89
CA ASP A 481 -10.57 25.07 -24.03
C ASP A 481 -11.23 23.70 -24.13
N ARG A 482 -10.52 22.72 -24.70
CA ARG A 482 -10.97 21.32 -24.81
C ARG A 482 -10.32 20.38 -23.78
N GLY A 483 -9.24 20.80 -23.13
CA GLY A 483 -8.47 19.96 -22.22
C GLY A 483 -7.61 18.93 -22.98
N VAL A 484 -7.14 19.29 -24.18
CA VAL A 484 -6.39 18.40 -25.07
C VAL A 484 -4.99 18.95 -25.31
N VAL A 485 -3.99 18.08 -25.28
CA VAL A 485 -2.61 18.37 -25.70
C VAL A 485 -2.30 17.51 -26.92
N THR A 486 -1.94 18.13 -28.04
CA THR A 486 -1.58 17.44 -29.28
C THR A 486 -0.07 17.51 -29.50
N ILE A 487 0.58 16.36 -29.65
CA ILE A 487 2.02 16.27 -29.96
C ILE A 487 2.22 16.54 -31.45
N LEU A 488 2.78 17.69 -31.78
CA LEU A 488 3.01 18.11 -33.17
C LEU A 488 4.32 17.53 -33.73
N LYS A 489 5.36 17.46 -32.89
CA LYS A 489 6.67 16.94 -33.27
C LYS A 489 7.44 16.44 -32.04
N LYS A 490 7.91 15.20 -32.08
CA LYS A 490 8.85 14.69 -31.07
C LYS A 490 10.28 15.15 -31.36
N ASN A 491 10.98 15.56 -30.32
CA ASN A 491 12.42 15.78 -30.33
C ASN A 491 13.11 14.40 -30.25
N GLN A 492 13.99 14.11 -31.20
CA GLN A 492 14.63 12.78 -31.31
C GLN A 492 15.64 12.54 -30.20
#